data_AF-A8SDE7-F1
#
_entry.id   AF-A8SDE7-F1
#
_cell.length_a   1.000
_cell.length_b   1.000
_cell.length_c   1.000
_cell.angle_alpha   90.00
_cell.angle_beta   90.00
_cell.angle_gamma   90.00
#
_symmetry.space_group_name_H-M   'P 1'
#
loop_
_entity.id
_entity.type
_entity.pdbx_description
1 polymer ?
#
loop_
_entity_poly.entity_id
_entity_poly.type
_entity_poly.pdbx_seq_one_letter_code
_entity_poly.pdbx_strand_id
1 'polypeptide(L)'
;MKNDYKTIKPMKGIPDQLRKLRRQFLRYQQAEIVYSLSHKKLLELASDAGAIYRFDSTVLINREIFDAYLERFHEPARKITVEEVEDE
;
A
#
# COMPACT_ATOMS: atom_id res chain seq x y z
N MET A 1 -29.17 -36.96 -13.60
CA MET A 1 -28.96 -36.42 -12.24
C MET A 1 -28.72 -34.93 -12.34
N LYS A 2 -29.58 -34.09 -11.75
CA LYS A 2 -29.35 -32.64 -11.66
C LYS A 2 -28.49 -32.41 -10.42
N ASN A 3 -27.30 -31.87 -10.61
CA ASN A 3 -26.41 -31.54 -9.52
C ASN A 3 -26.82 -30.17 -8.96
N ASP A 4 -27.55 -30.18 -7.85
CA ASP A 4 -27.97 -28.99 -7.12
C ASP A 4 -26.81 -28.45 -6.25
N TYR A 5 -25.71 -28.04 -6.89
CA TYR A 5 -24.67 -27.31 -6.18
C TYR A 5 -25.15 -25.89 -5.88
N LYS A 6 -25.38 -25.58 -4.59
CA LYS A 6 -25.61 -24.19 -4.15
C LYS A 6 -24.38 -23.35 -4.47
N THR A 7 -24.54 -22.36 -5.35
CA THR A 7 -23.55 -21.30 -5.55
C THR A 7 -23.30 -20.61 -4.22
N ILE A 8 -22.10 -20.78 -3.67
CA ILE A 8 -21.67 -20.09 -2.45
C ILE A 8 -21.63 -18.60 -2.80
N LYS A 9 -22.58 -17.82 -2.29
CA LYS A 9 -22.54 -16.36 -2.47
C LYS A 9 -21.23 -15.85 -1.86
N PRO A 10 -20.46 -15.01 -2.57
CA PRO A 10 -19.26 -14.43 -2.00
C PRO A 10 -19.65 -13.66 -0.73
N MET A 11 -18.98 -13.97 0.37
CA MET A 11 -19.18 -13.37 1.68
C MET A 11 -19.01 -11.85 1.57
N LYS A 12 -20.14 -11.14 1.52
CA LYS A 12 -20.33 -9.71 1.80
C LYS A 12 -19.20 -8.83 1.26
N GLY A 13 -19.27 -8.48 -0.02
CA GLY A 13 -18.45 -7.42 -0.60
C GLY A 13 -18.62 -6.14 0.22
N ILE A 14 -17.58 -5.75 0.95
CA ILE A 14 -17.56 -4.48 1.67
C ILE A 14 -17.74 -3.39 0.60
N PRO A 15 -18.75 -2.50 0.72
CA PRO A 15 -18.97 -1.45 -0.28
C PRO A 15 -17.68 -0.67 -0.54
N ASP A 16 -17.35 -0.41 -1.81
CA ASP A 16 -16.09 0.22 -2.20
C ASP A 16 -15.86 1.59 -1.55
N GLN A 17 -16.93 2.30 -1.21
CA GLN A 17 -16.88 3.54 -0.45
C GLN A 17 -16.35 3.35 0.98
N LEU A 18 -16.72 2.25 1.64
CA LEU A 18 -16.23 1.90 2.98
C LEU A 18 -14.79 1.35 2.92
N ARG A 19 -14.42 0.69 1.81
CA ARG A 19 -13.01 0.33 1.51
C ARG A 19 -12.13 1.56 1.32
N LYS A 20 -12.63 2.61 0.66
CA LYS A 20 -11.91 3.89 0.47
C LYS A 20 -11.64 4.58 1.80
N LEU A 21 -12.66 4.71 2.66
CA LEU A 21 -12.50 5.39 3.95
C LEU A 21 -11.54 4.65 4.89
N ARG A 22 -11.53 3.31 4.85
CA ARG A 22 -10.59 2.47 5.63
C ARG A 22 -9.14 2.53 5.14
N ARG A 23 -8.85 3.19 4.01
CA ARG A 23 -7.53 3.19 3.34
C ARG A 23 -6.74 4.49 3.47
N GLN A 24 -7.32 5.55 4.05
CA GLN A 24 -6.63 6.84 4.13
C GLN A 24 -5.56 6.88 5.22
N PHE A 25 -5.77 6.12 6.30
CA PHE A 25 -4.81 5.97 7.39
C PHE A 25 -4.37 4.51 7.54
N LEU A 26 -3.06 4.29 7.61
CA LEU A 26 -2.45 2.98 7.82
C LEU A 26 -1.77 2.91 9.18
N ARG A 27 -1.93 1.80 9.89
CA ARG A 27 -1.04 1.48 11.03
C ARG A 27 0.29 0.94 10.52
N TYR A 28 1.34 0.98 11.36
CA TYR A 28 2.67 0.49 11.01
C TYR A 28 2.67 -0.91 10.38
N GLN A 29 2.01 -1.87 11.02
CA GLN A 29 1.93 -3.26 10.53
C GLN A 29 1.28 -3.37 9.14
N GLN A 30 0.33 -2.49 8.82
CA GLN A 30 -0.30 -2.47 7.50
C GLN A 30 0.60 -1.78 6.47
N ALA A 31 1.24 -0.68 6.87
CA ALA A 31 2.14 0.07 6.01
C ALA A 31 3.39 -0.76 5.63
N GLU A 32 3.92 -1.56 6.55
CA GLU A 32 5.00 -2.52 6.28
C GLU A 32 4.63 -3.49 5.15
N ILE A 33 3.41 -4.04 5.16
CA ILE A 33 2.91 -4.94 4.10
C ILE A 33 2.66 -4.18 2.78
N VAL A 34 2.07 -2.99 2.85
CA VAL A 34 1.67 -2.22 1.66
C VAL A 34 2.87 -1.73 0.88
N TYR A 35 3.87 -1.18 1.58
CA TYR A 35 5.06 -0.61 0.95
C TYR A 35 6.24 -1.58 0.90
N SER A 36 6.12 -2.75 1.53
CA SER A 36 7.24 -3.71 1.66
C SER A 36 8.51 -3.05 2.23
N LEU A 37 8.32 -2.14 3.19
CA LEU A 37 9.39 -1.39 3.86
C LEU A 37 9.51 -1.81 5.33
N SER A 38 10.73 -1.77 5.86
CA SER A 38 10.96 -2.03 7.29
C SER A 38 10.38 -0.92 8.17
N HIS A 39 10.01 -1.29 9.40
CA HIS A 39 9.41 -0.37 10.37
C HIS A 39 10.18 0.94 10.54
N LYS A 40 11.50 0.85 10.74
CA LYS A 40 12.36 2.02 10.97
C LYS A 40 12.37 2.95 9.76
N LYS A 41 12.58 2.39 8.57
CA LYS A 41 12.66 3.17 7.33
C LYS A 41 11.32 3.82 6.98
N LEU A 42 10.23 3.09 7.21
CA LEU A 42 8.89 3.62 7.01
C LEU A 42 8.60 4.79 7.97
N LEU A 43 9.02 4.69 9.23
CA LEU A 43 8.85 5.75 10.22
C LEU A 43 9.67 7.00 9.86
N GLU A 44 10.92 6.83 9.45
CA GLU A 44 11.80 7.92 8.99
C GLU A 44 11.16 8.65 7.81
N LEU A 45 10.80 7.93 6.75
CA LEU A 45 10.17 8.51 5.57
C LEU A 45 8.83 9.18 5.89
N ALA A 46 8.02 8.57 6.75
CA ALA A 46 6.73 9.15 7.14
C ALA A 46 6.90 10.41 8.01
N SER A 47 7.97 10.47 8.80
CA SER A 47 8.35 11.65 9.57
C SER A 47 8.80 12.78 8.65
N ASP A 48 9.66 12.49 7.69
CA ASP A 48 10.14 13.46 6.69
C ASP A 48 9.00 13.97 5.82
N ALA A 49 8.06 13.11 5.46
CA ALA A 49 6.86 13.46 4.71
C ALA A 49 5.84 14.29 5.53
N GLY A 50 5.95 14.31 6.86
CA GLY A 50 4.93 14.88 7.74
C GLY A 50 3.60 14.09 7.73
N ALA A 51 3.66 12.79 7.44
CA ALA A 51 2.48 11.92 7.29
C ALA A 51 2.06 11.24 8.61
N ILE A 52 2.76 11.47 9.71
CA ILE A 52 2.54 10.82 11.01
C ILE A 52 1.43 11.53 11.80
N TYR A 53 0.41 10.76 12.17
CA TYR A 53 -0.66 11.17 13.08
C TYR A 53 -0.56 10.34 14.36
N ARG A 54 -0.44 11.01 15.50
CA ARG A 54 -0.41 10.37 16.82
C ARG A 54 -1.75 10.57 17.50
N PHE A 55 -2.46 9.48 17.79
CA PHE A 55 -3.72 9.51 18.53
C PHE A 55 -3.60 8.56 19.73
N ASP A 56 -3.64 9.12 20.93
CA ASP A 56 -3.39 8.45 22.22
C ASP A 56 -2.09 7.62 22.24
N SER A 57 -2.17 6.35 21.86
CA SER A 57 -1.07 5.38 21.83
C SER A 57 -0.83 4.77 20.45
N THR A 58 -1.68 5.10 19.47
CA THR A 58 -1.61 4.56 18.11
C THR A 58 -1.03 5.60 17.18
N VAL A 59 -0.07 5.16 16.37
CA VAL A 59 0.43 5.96 15.26
C VAL A 59 -0.20 5.50 13.96
N LEU A 60 -0.71 6.48 13.23
CA LEU A 60 -1.34 6.34 11.94
C LEU A 60 -0.53 7.11 10.91
N ILE A 61 -0.44 6.57 9.71
CA ILE A 61 0.25 7.17 8.59
C ILE A 61 -0.80 7.54 7.56
N ASN A 62 -0.85 8.83 7.19
CA ASN A 62 -1.72 9.29 6.12
C ASN A 62 -1.12 8.88 4.77
N ARG A 63 -1.85 8.02 4.06
CA ARG A 63 -1.42 7.43 2.80
C ARG A 63 -1.23 8.46 1.69
N GLU A 64 -2.11 9.46 1.60
CA GLU A 64 -2.06 10.45 0.52
C GLU A 64 -0.82 11.33 0.61
N ILE A 65 -0.49 11.77 1.84
CA ILE A 65 0.69 12.58 2.11
C ILE A 65 1.96 11.75 1.86
N PHE A 66 1.95 10.49 2.29
CA PHE A 66 3.10 9.60 2.13
C PHE A 66 3.34 9.20 0.66
N ASP A 67 2.29 8.86 -0.08
CA ASP A 67 2.38 8.53 -1.52
C ASP A 67 2.90 9.75 -2.31
N ALA A 68 2.41 10.96 -2.01
CA ALA A 68 2.91 12.20 -2.63
C ALA A 68 4.40 12.49 -2.32
N TYR A 69 4.90 12.04 -1.17
CA TYR A 69 6.31 12.13 -0.84
C TYR A 69 7.15 11.13 -1.63
N LEU A 70 6.67 9.88 -1.76
CA LEU A 70 7.35 8.83 -2.53
C LEU A 70 7.47 9.17 -4.01
N GLU A 71 6.49 9.87 -4.59
CA GLU A 71 6.51 10.31 -5.99
C GLU A 71 7.75 11.17 -6.33
N ARG A 72 8.37 11.82 -5.33
CA ARG A 72 9.61 12.58 -5.52
C ARG A 72 10.83 11.72 -5.79
N PHE A 73 10.79 10.45 -5.35
CA PHE A 73 11.84 9.45 -5.58
C PHE A 73 11.53 8.57 -6.79
N HIS A 74 10.49 8.90 -7.56
CA HIS A 74 10.14 8.17 -8.76
C HIS A 74 11.26 8.32 -9.80
N GLU A 75 12.03 7.24 -10.01
CA GLU A 75 12.98 7.17 -11.10
C GLU A 75 12.24 6.99 -12.43
N PRO A 76 12.64 7.70 -13.49
CA PRO A 76 12.08 7.45 -14.82
C PRO A 76 12.39 6.01 -15.21
N ALA A 77 11.44 5.36 -15.89
CA ALA A 77 11.62 4.01 -16.40
C ALA A 77 12.96 3.92 -17.16
N ARG A 78 13.89 3.13 -16.63
CA ARG A 78 15.13 2.81 -17.34
C ARG A 78 14.72 2.15 -18.64
N LYS A 79 15.06 2.76 -19.77
CA LYS A 79 14.97 2.11 -21.07
C LYS A 79 15.97 0.97 -21.00
N ILE A 80 15.48 -0.25 -20.79
CA ILE A 80 16.29 -1.45 -20.96
C ILE A 80 16.60 -1.47 -22.45
N THR A 81 17.79 -1.01 -22.82
CA THR A 81 18.32 -1.21 -24.17
C THR A 81 18.55 -2.71 -24.30
N VAL A 82 18.12 -3.26 -25.42
CA VAL A 82 18.10 -4.70 -25.73
C VAL A 82 19.52 -5.32 -25.77
N GLU A 83 20.56 -4.56 -25.44
CA GLU A 83 21.96 -4.97 -25.44
C GLU A 83 22.36 -5.72 -24.16
N GLU A 84 21.58 -5.67 -23.08
CA GLU A 84 21.89 -6.40 -21.81
C GLU A 84 21.33 -7.83 -21.75
N VAL A 85 20.61 -8.30 -22.78
CA VAL A 85 20.09 -9.68 -22.86
C VAL A 85 20.98 -10.64 -23.66
N GLU A 86 22.13 -10.19 -24.19
CA GLU A 86 23.08 -11.06 -24.91
C GLU A 86 24.20 -11.64 -24.03
N ASP A 87 24.27 -11.24 -22.74
CA ASP A 87 25.31 -11.69 -21.79
C ASP A 87 24.82 -12.74 -20.76
N GLU A 88 23.76 -13.52 -21.06
CA GLU A 88 23.37 -14.73 -20.31
C GLU A 88 23.44 -16.02 -21.14
#